data_AF-A0A7W1KAJ9-F1
#
_entry.id   AF-A0A7W1KAJ9-F1
#
_cell.length_a   1.000
_cell.length_b   1.000
_cell.length_c   1.000
_cell.angle_alpha   90.00
_cell.angle_beta   90.00
_cell.angle_gamma   90.00
#
_symmetry.space_group_name_H-M   'P 1'
#
loop_
_entity.id
_entity.type
_entity.pdbx_description
1 polymer ?
#
loop_
_entity_poly.entity_id
_entity_poly.type
_entity_poly.pdbx_seq_one_letter_code
_entity_poly.pdbx_strand_id
1 'polypeptide(L)'
;MAVNDRSPGGPTAERIHDAALTLFNDRGYTGTTIRELADACGLTPGAMYNHYASKEALLFAIVDRVHDLADATLSETLRSVGNDPATQLEALAAAFTAFHVARPRETRVANRDYIYLPDAQRDSVVRRRRRVRALFADVLREG
;
A
#
# COMPACT_ATOMS: atom_id res chain seq x y z
N MET A 1 12.71 -12.95 -15.71
CA MET A 1 11.46 -12.72 -16.45
C MET A 1 10.74 -11.59 -15.75
N ALA A 2 10.69 -10.40 -16.33
CA ALA A 2 10.21 -9.19 -15.66
C ALA A 2 8.68 -9.24 -15.55
N VAL A 3 8.16 -9.27 -14.30
CA VAL A 3 6.74 -9.03 -14.03
C VAL A 3 6.55 -7.52 -14.14
N ASN A 4 6.04 -7.05 -15.27
CA ASN A 4 5.68 -5.65 -15.49
C ASN A 4 4.34 -5.37 -14.82
N ASP A 5 4.37 -5.14 -13.50
CA ASP A 5 3.21 -4.85 -12.65
C ASP A 5 2.94 -3.35 -12.54
N ARG A 6 2.79 -2.67 -13.69
CA ARG A 6 2.27 -1.30 -13.68
C ARG A 6 0.76 -1.40 -13.56
N SER A 7 0.23 -1.07 -12.38
CA SER A 7 -1.19 -0.80 -12.17
C SER A 7 -1.75 0.01 -13.35
N PRO A 8 -2.86 -0.40 -13.98
CA PRO A 8 -3.39 0.31 -15.14
C PRO A 8 -3.67 1.76 -14.77
N GLY A 9 -3.16 2.71 -15.56
CA GLY A 9 -3.49 4.13 -15.38
C GLY A 9 -4.87 4.46 -15.95
N GLY A 10 -5.63 5.34 -15.28
CA GLY A 10 -6.83 5.96 -15.84
C GLY A 10 -8.09 5.87 -14.97
N PRO A 11 -9.19 6.55 -15.36
CA PRO A 11 -10.37 6.73 -14.51
C PRO A 11 -11.04 5.42 -14.08
N THR A 12 -11.08 4.41 -14.95
CA THR A 12 -11.67 3.11 -14.62
C THR A 12 -10.82 2.34 -13.60
N ALA A 13 -9.50 2.41 -13.71
CA ALA A 13 -8.60 1.72 -12.78
C ALA A 13 -8.65 2.32 -11.38
N GLU A 14 -8.76 3.66 -11.26
CA GLU A 14 -8.98 4.33 -9.97
C GLU A 14 -10.34 3.95 -9.38
N ARG A 15 -11.41 3.88 -10.18
CA ARG A 15 -12.72 3.39 -9.71
C ARG A 15 -12.66 1.96 -9.18
N ILE A 16 -11.91 1.08 -9.85
CA ILE A 16 -11.68 -0.30 -9.39
C ILE A 16 -10.90 -0.30 -8.08
N HIS A 17 -9.83 0.49 -7.99
CA HIS A 17 -9.03 0.61 -6.78
C HIS A 17 -9.87 1.09 -5.59
N ASP A 18 -10.68 2.12 -5.75
CA ASP A 18 -11.53 2.67 -4.69
C ASP A 18 -12.63 1.70 -4.24
N ALA A 19 -13.26 1.01 -5.20
CA ALA A 19 -14.26 -0.01 -4.89
C ALA A 19 -13.63 -1.18 -4.12
N ALA A 20 -12.45 -1.63 -4.56
CA ALA A 20 -11.70 -2.69 -3.90
C ALA A 20 -11.27 -2.30 -2.50
N LEU A 21 -10.72 -1.10 -2.34
CA LEU A 21 -10.32 -0.58 -1.05
C LEU A 21 -11.49 -0.52 -0.06
N THR A 22 -12.66 -0.08 -0.54
CA THR A 22 -13.89 -0.02 0.27
C THR A 22 -14.33 -1.43 0.70
N LEU A 23 -14.48 -2.35 -0.26
CA LEU A 23 -14.96 -3.71 0.02
C LEU A 23 -13.96 -4.50 0.87
N PHE A 24 -12.67 -4.41 0.58
CA PHE A 24 -11.63 -5.04 1.38
C PHE A 24 -11.60 -4.45 2.78
N ASN A 25 -11.67 -3.13 2.96
CA ASN A 25 -11.72 -2.53 4.30
C ASN A 25 -12.90 -3.07 5.13
N ASP A 26 -14.09 -3.12 4.53
CA ASP A 26 -15.34 -3.42 5.23
C ASP A 26 -15.53 -4.92 5.49
N ARG A 27 -15.17 -5.78 4.53
CA ARG A 27 -15.46 -7.22 4.57
C ARG A 27 -14.23 -8.12 4.63
N GLY A 28 -13.05 -7.55 4.45
CA GLY A 28 -11.81 -8.32 4.27
C GLY A 28 -11.60 -8.79 2.83
N TYR A 29 -10.34 -9.04 2.49
CA TYR A 29 -9.96 -9.62 1.21
C TYR A 29 -10.70 -10.91 0.88
N THR A 30 -10.79 -11.84 1.83
CA THR A 30 -11.44 -13.15 1.64
C THR A 30 -12.96 -13.05 1.51
N GLY A 31 -13.58 -12.06 2.16
CA GLY A 31 -15.03 -11.81 2.11
C GLY A 31 -15.52 -11.06 0.87
N THR A 32 -14.66 -10.87 -0.14
CA THR A 32 -14.97 -10.11 -1.36
C THR A 32 -14.69 -10.95 -2.61
N THR A 33 -15.48 -10.80 -3.67
CA THR A 33 -15.31 -11.51 -4.95
C THR A 33 -15.06 -10.56 -6.12
N ILE A 34 -14.48 -11.06 -7.22
CA ILE A 34 -14.33 -10.29 -8.47
C ILE A 34 -15.68 -9.82 -9.02
N ARG A 35 -16.74 -10.62 -8.84
CA ARG A 35 -18.07 -10.26 -9.28
C ARG A 35 -18.60 -9.05 -8.54
N GLU A 36 -18.52 -9.05 -7.20
CA GLU A 36 -18.95 -7.89 -6.39
C GLU A 36 -18.12 -6.64 -6.70
N LEU A 37 -16.82 -6.79 -6.96
CA LEU A 37 -15.95 -5.69 -7.38
C LEU A 37 -16.40 -5.11 -8.73
N ALA A 38 -16.66 -5.99 -9.71
CA ALA A 38 -17.15 -5.58 -11.02
C ALA A 38 -18.51 -4.88 -10.92
N ASP A 39 -19.45 -5.44 -10.14
CA ASP A 39 -20.78 -4.87 -9.91
C ASP A 39 -20.67 -3.47 -9.25
N ALA A 40 -19.81 -3.31 -8.24
CA ALA A 40 -19.55 -2.02 -7.59
C ALA A 40 -18.97 -0.96 -8.54
N CYS A 41 -18.26 -1.40 -9.59
CA CYS A 41 -17.73 -0.54 -10.63
C CYS A 41 -18.64 -0.41 -11.86
N GLY A 42 -19.83 -1.02 -11.89
CA GLY A 42 -20.67 -1.06 -13.08
C GLY A 42 -19.97 -1.69 -14.30
N LEU A 43 -19.11 -2.67 -14.04
CA LEU A 43 -18.34 -3.43 -15.02
C LEU A 43 -18.83 -4.87 -15.08
N THR A 44 -18.51 -5.56 -16.17
CA THR A 44 -18.62 -7.02 -16.19
C THR A 44 -17.38 -7.65 -15.53
N PRO A 45 -17.46 -8.89 -15.00
CA PRO A 45 -16.28 -9.59 -14.51
C PRO A 45 -15.16 -9.69 -15.56
N GLY A 46 -15.52 -9.90 -16.84
CA GLY A 46 -14.57 -9.91 -17.95
C GLY A 46 -13.86 -8.57 -18.15
N ALA A 47 -14.58 -7.45 -18.06
CA ALA A 47 -13.99 -6.12 -18.13
C ALA A 47 -13.05 -5.83 -16.95
N MET A 48 -13.32 -6.42 -15.78
CA MET A 48 -12.42 -6.34 -14.63
C MET A 48 -11.05 -6.96 -14.95
N TYR A 49 -11.06 -8.15 -15.56
CA TYR A 49 -9.82 -8.87 -15.91
C TYR A 49 -8.93 -8.13 -16.92
N ASN A 50 -9.48 -7.18 -17.68
CA ASN A 50 -8.68 -6.29 -18.54
C ASN A 50 -7.80 -5.31 -17.74
N HIS A 51 -8.15 -5.05 -16.48
CA HIS A 51 -7.40 -4.16 -15.59
C HIS A 51 -6.53 -4.94 -14.61
N TYR A 52 -7.06 -5.97 -13.95
CA TYR A 52 -6.28 -6.79 -13.04
C TYR A 52 -6.54 -8.27 -13.29
N ALA A 53 -5.46 -9.03 -13.48
CA ALA A 53 -5.53 -10.45 -13.82
C ALA A 53 -6.20 -11.31 -12.72
N SER A 54 -6.21 -10.83 -11.48
CA SER A 54 -6.85 -11.50 -10.36
C SER A 54 -7.16 -10.54 -9.20
N LYS A 55 -7.86 -11.06 -8.18
CA LYS A 55 -8.14 -10.30 -6.94
C LYS A 55 -6.85 -10.06 -6.15
N GLU A 56 -5.92 -11.01 -6.20
CA GLU A 56 -4.57 -10.92 -5.62
C GLU A 56 -3.76 -9.81 -6.30
N ALA A 57 -3.82 -9.70 -7.63
CA ALA A 57 -3.12 -8.64 -8.36
C ALA A 57 -3.65 -7.24 -7.96
N LEU A 58 -4.96 -7.11 -7.78
CA LEU A 58 -5.58 -5.87 -7.30
C LEU A 58 -5.19 -5.56 -5.84
N LEU A 59 -5.19 -6.56 -4.96
CA LEU A 59 -4.70 -6.40 -3.59
C LEU A 59 -3.23 -5.95 -3.58
N PHE A 60 -2.38 -6.58 -4.40
CA PHE A 60 -0.98 -6.22 -4.49
C PHE A 60 -0.80 -4.77 -4.94
N ALA A 61 -1.52 -4.33 -5.97
CA ALA A 61 -1.49 -2.94 -6.42
C ALA A 61 -1.84 -1.94 -5.31
N ILE A 62 -2.86 -2.23 -4.49
CA ILE A 62 -3.23 -1.40 -3.33
C ILE A 62 -2.08 -1.38 -2.30
N VAL A 63 -1.59 -2.57 -1.92
CA VAL A 63 -0.54 -2.72 -0.90
C VAL A 63 0.74 -2.03 -1.34
N ASP A 64 1.15 -2.20 -2.59
CA ASP A 64 2.39 -1.65 -3.14
C ASP A 64 2.33 -0.12 -3.20
N ARG A 65 1.21 0.44 -3.70
CA ARG A 65 0.96 1.90 -3.71
C ARG A 65 1.07 2.51 -2.31
N VAL A 66 0.56 1.82 -1.27
CA VAL A 66 0.68 2.30 0.11
C VAL A 66 2.14 2.35 0.57
N HIS A 67 2.93 1.31 0.28
CA HIS A 67 4.33 1.28 0.71
C HIS A 67 5.21 2.23 -0.12
N ASP A 68 4.94 2.42 -1.42
CA ASP A 68 5.58 3.45 -2.24
C ASP A 68 5.39 4.85 -1.65
N LEU A 69 4.15 5.18 -1.30
CA LEU A 69 3.83 6.49 -0.73
C LEU A 69 4.46 6.67 0.66
N ALA A 70 4.49 5.63 1.49
CA ALA A 70 5.15 5.67 2.80
C ALA A 70 6.66 5.87 2.65
N ASP A 71 7.33 5.09 1.79
CA ASP A 71 8.76 5.19 1.51
C ASP A 71 9.12 6.60 1.00
N ALA A 72 8.34 7.14 0.05
CA ALA A 72 8.53 8.49 -0.47
C ALA A 72 8.35 9.56 0.61
N THR A 73 7.28 9.45 1.42
CA THR A 73 6.97 10.40 2.50
C THR A 73 8.12 10.46 3.52
N LEU A 74 8.55 9.31 4.05
CA LEU A 74 9.60 9.26 5.07
C LEU A 74 10.97 9.71 4.52
N SER A 75 11.28 9.34 3.28
CA SER A 75 12.52 9.77 2.62
C SER A 75 12.55 11.27 2.37
N GLU A 76 11.42 11.87 2.02
CA GLU A 76 11.28 13.33 1.90
C GLU A 76 11.43 14.02 3.26
N THR A 77 10.76 13.49 4.29
CA THR A 77 10.86 14.04 5.65
C THR A 77 12.31 14.13 6.12
N LEU A 78 13.08 13.06 6.00
CA LEU A 78 14.51 13.07 6.39
C LEU A 78 15.35 14.05 5.59
N ARG A 79 15.07 14.23 4.30
CA ARG A 79 15.76 15.22 3.45
C ARG A 79 15.40 16.66 3.78
N SER A 80 14.23 16.88 4.39
CA SER A 80 13.70 18.22 4.69
C SER A 80 14.13 18.76 6.07
N VAL A 81 14.70 17.91 6.93
CA VAL A 81 15.15 18.29 8.28
C VAL A 81 16.67 18.20 8.41
N GLY A 82 17.23 18.78 9.47
CA GLY A 82 18.66 18.70 9.75
C GLY A 82 19.14 17.29 10.15
N ASN A 83 20.45 17.15 10.37
CA ASN A 83 21.09 15.88 10.76
C ASN A 83 21.10 15.63 12.28
N ASP A 84 20.35 16.42 13.06
CA ASP A 84 20.20 16.17 14.48
C ASP A 84 19.30 14.94 14.71
N PRO A 85 19.77 13.87 15.40
CA PRO A 85 19.01 12.63 15.55
C PRO A 85 17.66 12.81 16.25
N ALA A 86 17.58 13.69 17.26
CA ALA A 86 16.32 13.96 17.96
C ALA A 86 15.29 14.61 17.02
N THR A 87 15.70 15.61 16.24
CA THR A 87 14.88 16.28 15.23
C THR A 87 14.42 15.29 14.15
N GLN A 88 15.31 14.43 13.67
CA GLN A 88 14.96 13.40 12.67
C GLN A 88 13.95 12.39 13.20
N LEU A 89 14.13 11.94 14.44
CA LEU A 89 13.23 10.98 15.07
C LEU A 89 11.82 11.57 15.25
N GLU A 90 11.73 12.81 15.73
CA GLU A 90 10.46 13.54 15.87
C GLU A 90 9.76 13.68 14.51
N ALA A 91 10.50 14.13 13.49
CA ALA A 91 9.96 14.31 12.15
C ALA A 91 9.47 12.98 11.54
N LEU A 92 10.26 11.91 11.63
CA LEU A 92 9.87 10.58 11.17
C LEU A 92 8.61 10.06 11.88
N ALA A 93 8.56 10.19 13.21
CA ALA A 93 7.41 9.75 14.00
C ALA A 93 6.14 10.52 13.64
N ALA A 94 6.25 11.85 13.48
CA ALA A 94 5.14 12.71 13.06
C ALA A 94 4.65 12.34 11.65
N ALA A 95 5.57 12.21 10.68
CA ALA A 95 5.24 11.86 9.30
C ALA A 95 4.61 10.47 9.18
N PHE A 96 5.16 9.47 9.88
CA PHE A 96 4.63 8.11 9.87
C PHE A 96 3.23 8.03 10.49
N THR A 97 3.02 8.73 11.60
CA THR A 97 1.70 8.84 12.26
C THR A 97 0.70 9.54 11.33
N ALA A 98 1.06 10.71 10.81
CA ALA A 98 0.20 11.48 9.91
C ALA A 98 -0.16 10.69 8.64
N PHE A 99 0.78 9.92 8.10
CA PHE A 99 0.54 9.03 6.96
C PHE A 99 -0.59 8.02 7.24
N HIS A 100 -0.55 7.37 8.41
CA HIS A 100 -1.56 6.39 8.82
C HIS A 100 -2.91 7.04 9.14
N VAL A 101 -2.91 8.20 9.80
CA VAL A 101 -4.12 8.95 10.14
C VAL A 101 -4.84 9.45 8.89
N ALA A 102 -4.10 9.91 7.88
CA ALA A 102 -4.68 10.41 6.64
C ALA A 102 -5.22 9.30 5.72
N ARG A 103 -4.78 8.05 5.92
CA ARG A 103 -5.08 6.91 5.02
C ARG A 103 -5.49 5.65 5.81
N PRO A 104 -6.51 5.73 6.67
CA PRO A 104 -6.81 4.65 7.61
C PRO A 104 -7.34 3.40 6.90
N ARG A 105 -8.02 3.51 5.75
CA ARG A 105 -8.54 2.36 5.00
C ARG A 105 -7.40 1.65 4.27
N GLU A 106 -6.59 2.41 3.55
CA GLU A 106 -5.45 1.94 2.77
C GLU A 106 -4.43 1.25 3.66
N THR A 107 -4.04 1.91 4.75
CA THR A 107 -3.07 1.33 5.68
C THR A 107 -3.64 0.12 6.41
N ARG A 108 -4.93 0.10 6.77
CA ARG A 108 -5.56 -1.09 7.36
C ARG A 108 -5.56 -2.27 6.39
N VAL A 109 -6.00 -2.09 5.15
CA VAL A 109 -6.00 -3.15 4.14
C VAL A 109 -4.56 -3.63 3.89
N ALA A 110 -3.62 -2.70 3.70
CA ALA A 110 -2.22 -3.05 3.50
C ALA A 110 -1.62 -3.81 4.70
N ASN A 111 -2.01 -3.48 5.93
CA ASN A 111 -1.52 -4.12 7.15
C ASN A 111 -2.18 -5.46 7.47
N ARG A 112 -3.48 -5.60 7.21
CA ARG A 112 -4.25 -6.80 7.54
C ARG A 112 -4.17 -7.86 6.44
N ASP A 113 -4.30 -7.45 5.18
CA ASP A 113 -4.61 -8.37 4.09
C ASP A 113 -3.38 -8.79 3.27
N TYR A 114 -2.20 -8.17 3.46
CA TYR A 114 -0.97 -8.55 2.74
C TYR A 114 -0.56 -10.01 2.93
N ILE A 115 -1.04 -10.68 3.99
CA ILE A 115 -0.77 -12.10 4.24
C ILE A 115 -1.37 -13.02 3.17
N TYR A 116 -2.41 -12.56 2.47
CA TYR A 116 -3.04 -13.30 1.37
C TYR A 116 -2.29 -13.15 0.04
N LEU A 117 -1.23 -12.33 -0.01
CA LEU A 117 -0.40 -12.21 -1.19
C LEU A 117 0.49 -13.45 -1.39
N PRO A 118 0.75 -13.85 -2.64
CA PRO A 118 1.82 -14.77 -3.01
C PRO A 118 3.15 -14.47 -2.33
N ASP A 119 3.94 -15.52 -2.05
CA ASP A 119 5.17 -15.43 -1.26
C ASP A 119 6.13 -14.32 -1.74
N ALA A 120 6.40 -14.26 -3.05
CA ALA A 120 7.31 -13.25 -3.60
C ALA A 120 6.83 -11.80 -3.35
N GLN A 121 5.51 -11.55 -3.45
CA GLN A 121 4.91 -10.25 -3.21
C GLN A 121 4.88 -9.93 -1.71
N ARG A 122 4.50 -10.90 -0.88
CA ARG A 122 4.50 -10.78 0.58
C ARG A 122 5.90 -10.49 1.13
N ASP A 123 6.93 -11.16 0.59
CA ASP A 123 8.32 -10.91 0.94
C ASP A 123 8.75 -9.48 0.55
N SER A 124 8.26 -8.96 -0.57
CA SER A 124 8.48 -7.56 -0.94
C SER A 124 7.92 -6.61 0.10
N VAL A 125 6.67 -6.82 0.50
CA VAL A 125 6.01 -6.02 1.55
C VAL A 125 6.79 -6.08 2.87
N VAL A 126 7.21 -7.27 3.28
CA VAL A 126 8.01 -7.46 4.51
C VAL A 126 9.34 -6.72 4.43
N ARG A 127 10.04 -6.77 3.29
CA ARG A 127 11.29 -6.01 3.09
C ARG A 127 11.07 -4.50 3.22
N ARG A 128 10.02 -3.95 2.63
CA ARG A 128 9.69 -2.51 2.72
C ARG A 128 9.40 -2.10 4.16
N ARG A 129 8.64 -2.90 4.90
CA ARG A 129 8.38 -2.67 6.34
C ARG A 129 9.65 -2.73 7.19
N ARG A 130 10.54 -3.67 6.90
CA ARG A 130 11.85 -3.74 7.56
C ARG A 130 12.69 -2.51 7.28
N ARG A 131 12.64 -1.96 6.06
CA ARG A 131 13.31 -0.71 5.70
C ARG A 131 12.80 0.47 6.52
N VAL A 132 11.48 0.63 6.64
CA VAL A 132 10.89 1.68 7.50
C VAL A 132 11.39 1.53 8.93
N ARG A 133 11.35 0.32 9.51
CA ARG A 133 11.89 0.07 10.85
C ARG A 133 13.38 0.40 10.96
N ALA A 134 14.17 0.10 9.94
CA ALA A 134 15.59 0.39 9.91
C ALA A 134 15.86 1.90 9.95
N LEU A 135 15.09 2.73 9.22
CA LEU A 135 15.24 4.19 9.28
C LEU A 135 15.15 4.73 10.71
N PHE A 136 14.13 4.31 11.46
CA PHE A 136 14.00 4.70 12.87
C PHE A 136 15.16 4.19 13.73
N ALA A 137 15.59 2.94 13.49
CA ALA A 137 16.67 2.34 14.26
C ALA A 137 18.05 2.97 13.95
N ASP A 138 18.26 3.45 12.73
CA ASP A 138 19.50 4.11 12.31
C ASP A 138 19.61 5.48 13.01
N VAL A 139 18.56 6.29 12.97
CA VAL A 139 18.50 7.57 13.71
C VAL A 139 18.72 7.38 15.22
N LEU A 140 18.09 6.36 15.81
CA LEU A 140 18.27 6.03 17.23
C LEU A 140 19.68 5.55 17.60
N ARG A 141 20.47 5.05 16.65
CA ARG A 141 21.87 4.64 16.90
C ARG A 141 22.85 5.79 16.75
N GLU A 142 22.46 6.85 16.05
CA GLU A 142 23.29 8.04 15.81
C GLU A 142 23.15 9.11 16.91
N GLY A 143 22.10 9.05 17.72
CA GLY A 143 21.89 9.90 18.91
C GLY A 143 22.34 9.23 20.20
#